data_AF-A0A2T6CZL1-F1
#
_entry.id   AF-A0A2T6CZL1-F1
#
_cell.length_a   1.000
_cell.length_b   1.000
_cell.length_c   1.000
_cell.angle_alpha   90.00
_cell.angle_beta   90.00
_cell.angle_gamma   90.00
#
_symmetry.space_group_name_H-M   'P 1'
#
loop_
_entity.id
_entity.type
_entity.pdbx_description
1 polymer ?
#
loop_
_entity_poly.entity_id
_entity_poly.type
_entity_poly.pdbx_seq_one_letter_code
_entity_poly.pdbx_strand_id
1 'polypeptide(L)'
;MIRSLLPWVLLAGLATYAWVKIQHLNTELALARAAARPPSTRFVATPSPAPAAAAPVPASETTPAPAAGAPLAAAYEDAMLKWIDKAQRLAGFLDQHPEWRVPQLDVLTAEDWLEAVKGIALDSEASYRQALAALRLKARQRVAPMVADALKQAMAANGGHLPTDPQALAPYLPDAYRATLPAYLQLNSGGQVPGLRAIGSGPTRQFGLADKLVDPVWDSSLYYSDGGDVVVTSAASSTAKRISDAFAKFTQQNGTPPSSPAQLRSYPSIDQVSDAVLADAFIALSRRP
;
A
#
# COMPACT_ATOMS: atom_id res chain seq x y z
N MET A 1 -9.43 18.40 -44.22
CA MET A 1 -8.38 17.44 -43.80
C MET A 1 -7.22 18.22 -43.21
N ILE A 2 -7.19 18.40 -41.89
CA ILE A 2 -6.00 18.87 -41.17
C ILE A 2 -5.89 17.97 -39.93
N ARG A 3 -4.93 17.04 -39.96
CA ARG A 3 -4.59 16.17 -38.84
C ARG A 3 -3.88 17.03 -37.79
N SER A 4 -4.56 17.29 -36.67
CA SER A 4 -3.95 17.86 -35.48
C SER A 4 -3.21 16.76 -34.73
N LEU A 5 -1.88 16.77 -34.83
CA LEU A 5 -0.97 16.07 -33.92
C LEU A 5 -0.78 16.99 -32.71
N LEU A 6 -1.61 16.81 -31.67
CA LEU A 6 -1.32 17.39 -30.36
C LEU A 6 -0.40 16.42 -29.57
N PRO A 7 0.73 16.89 -29.03
CA PRO A 7 1.74 16.02 -28.45
C PRO A 7 1.40 15.61 -27.01
N TRP A 8 1.70 14.34 -26.74
CA TRP A 8 1.63 13.57 -25.51
C TRP A 8 2.57 14.06 -24.38
N VAL A 9 2.48 15.33 -23.95
CA VAL A 9 3.45 15.90 -22.97
C VAL A 9 2.84 16.32 -21.63
N LEU A 10 1.67 15.81 -21.25
CA LEU A 10 1.06 16.12 -19.94
C LEU A 10 0.66 14.86 -19.13
N LEU A 11 1.53 13.86 -19.05
CA LEU A 11 1.31 12.65 -18.24
C LEU A 11 2.54 12.19 -17.42
N ALA A 12 3.37 13.10 -16.91
CA ALA A 12 4.54 12.73 -16.10
C ALA A 12 4.78 13.63 -14.86
N GLY A 13 3.72 14.23 -14.30
CA GLY A 13 3.87 15.32 -13.34
C GLY A 13 3.99 14.96 -11.86
N LEU A 14 3.34 13.91 -11.35
CA LEU A 14 3.10 13.82 -9.88
C LEU A 14 3.37 12.45 -9.23
N ALA A 15 3.90 11.47 -9.97
CA ALA A 15 4.48 10.26 -9.37
C ALA A 15 5.95 10.45 -8.90
N THR A 16 6.55 11.62 -9.15
CA THR A 16 7.96 11.89 -8.90
C THR A 16 8.30 12.03 -7.42
N TYR A 17 7.40 12.50 -6.55
CA TYR A 17 7.79 12.81 -5.17
C TYR A 17 8.05 11.55 -4.31
N ALA A 18 7.14 10.57 -4.33
CA ALA A 18 7.36 9.31 -3.63
C ALA A 18 8.53 8.51 -4.24
N TRP A 19 8.67 8.58 -5.57
CA TRP A 19 9.78 7.94 -6.30
C TRP A 19 11.13 8.58 -5.93
N VAL A 20 11.24 9.91 -5.91
CA VAL A 20 12.43 10.65 -5.45
C VAL A 20 12.74 10.29 -3.99
N LYS A 21 11.74 10.16 -3.12
CA LYS A 21 11.96 9.81 -1.71
C LYS A 21 12.46 8.37 -1.53
N ILE A 22 11.94 7.41 -2.31
CA ILE A 22 12.43 6.02 -2.33
C ILE A 22 13.84 5.93 -2.94
N GLN A 23 14.12 6.69 -4.01
CA GLN A 23 15.48 6.79 -4.58
C GLN A 23 16.46 7.44 -3.60
N HIS A 24 16.01 8.45 -2.86
CA HIS A 24 16.82 9.10 -1.83
C HIS A 24 17.18 8.11 -0.71
N LEU A 25 16.22 7.31 -0.22
CA LEU A 25 16.49 6.24 0.75
C LEU A 25 17.49 5.20 0.22
N ASN A 26 17.40 4.81 -1.06
CA ASN A 26 18.40 3.93 -1.68
C ASN A 26 19.80 4.56 -1.74
N THR A 27 19.86 5.86 -2.00
CA THR A 27 21.12 6.60 -2.10
C THR A 27 21.78 6.73 -0.73
N GLU A 28 21.02 7.10 0.30
CA GLU A 28 21.47 7.16 1.70
C GLU A 28 22.02 5.81 2.17
N LEU A 29 21.33 4.71 1.85
CA LEU A 29 21.80 3.37 2.19
C LEU A 29 23.09 2.99 1.46
N ALA A 30 23.20 3.34 0.18
CA ALA A 30 24.41 3.09 -0.60
C ALA A 30 25.62 3.87 -0.05
N LEU A 31 25.40 5.11 0.39
CA LEU A 31 26.42 5.94 1.03
C LEU A 31 26.83 5.40 2.39
N ALA A 32 25.87 4.97 3.22
CA ALA A 32 26.15 4.34 4.52
C ALA A 32 27.02 3.08 4.36
N ARG A 33 26.78 2.28 3.30
CA ARG A 33 27.62 1.10 2.97
C ARG A 33 29.02 1.45 2.51
N ALA A 34 29.16 2.51 1.71
CA ALA A 34 30.46 3.00 1.29
C ALA A 34 31.28 3.48 2.50
N ALA A 35 30.63 4.09 3.49
CA ALA A 35 31.25 4.55 4.74
C ALA A 35 31.58 3.43 5.73
N ALA A 36 30.77 2.36 5.78
CA ALA A 36 30.97 1.21 6.69
C ALA A 36 32.02 0.20 6.21
N ARG A 37 32.55 0.34 4.99
CA ARG A 37 33.59 -0.56 4.46
C ARG A 37 34.95 -0.17 5.06
N PRO A 38 35.63 -1.04 5.82
CA PRO A 38 36.97 -0.70 6.30
C PRO A 38 37.91 -0.51 5.10
N PRO A 39 38.81 0.48 5.14
CA PRO A 39 39.81 0.65 4.09
C PRO A 39 40.56 -0.67 3.95
N SER A 40 40.64 -1.20 2.73
CA SER A 40 41.43 -2.39 2.45
C SER A 40 42.90 -2.07 2.71
N THR A 41 43.35 -2.36 3.93
CA THR A 41 44.77 -2.30 4.29
C THR A 41 45.45 -3.41 3.51
N ARG A 42 46.03 -3.04 2.37
CA ARG A 42 46.86 -3.90 1.54
C ARG A 42 48.11 -4.21 2.37
N PHE A 43 48.07 -5.27 3.16
CA PHE A 43 49.26 -5.78 3.84
C PHE A 43 50.22 -6.28 2.77
N VAL A 44 51.23 -5.47 2.48
CA VAL A 44 52.40 -5.89 1.72
C VAL A 44 53.19 -6.82 2.65
N ALA A 45 53.13 -8.12 2.39
CA ALA A 45 53.99 -9.09 3.04
C ALA A 45 55.41 -8.91 2.51
N THR A 46 56.30 -8.34 3.32
CA THR A 46 57.75 -8.47 3.12
C THR A 46 58.24 -9.79 3.73
N PRO A 47 59.09 -10.57 3.05
CA PRO A 47 59.64 -11.79 3.61
C PRO A 47 60.70 -11.47 4.69
N SER A 48 60.60 -12.20 5.79
CA SER A 48 61.55 -12.24 6.91
C SER A 48 62.85 -12.97 6.52
N PRO A 49 63.96 -12.64 7.20
CA PRO A 49 64.90 -13.67 7.63
C PRO A 49 65.09 -13.65 9.16
N ALA A 50 65.20 -14.86 9.75
CA ALA A 50 65.65 -15.11 11.12
C ALA A 50 67.08 -15.71 11.08
N PRO A 51 67.77 -16.04 12.21
CA PRO A 51 67.40 -15.89 13.63
C PRO A 51 68.54 -15.39 14.56
N ALA A 52 68.22 -14.94 15.79
CA ALA A 52 69.06 -15.16 17.00
C ALA A 52 68.35 -14.74 18.31
N ALA A 53 68.06 -15.76 19.14
CA ALA A 53 68.02 -15.85 20.60
C ALA A 53 67.63 -14.65 21.50
N ALA A 54 66.52 -14.79 22.25
CA ALA A 54 66.47 -14.85 23.73
C ALA A 54 65.01 -15.01 24.22
N ALA A 55 64.82 -15.79 25.29
CA ALA A 55 63.53 -16.25 25.86
C ALA A 55 62.94 -15.27 26.93
N PRO A 56 61.92 -15.64 27.74
CA PRO A 56 60.50 -15.32 27.56
C PRO A 56 59.91 -14.40 28.67
N VAL A 57 58.81 -13.71 28.39
CA VAL A 57 57.97 -13.03 29.40
C VAL A 57 56.49 -13.30 29.07
N PRO A 58 55.65 -13.75 30.02
CA PRO A 58 54.23 -14.00 29.73
C PRO A 58 53.47 -12.67 29.83
N ALA A 59 53.03 -12.14 28.70
CA ALA A 59 52.05 -11.06 28.65
C ALA A 59 50.72 -11.64 28.18
N SER A 60 49.72 -11.52 29.04
CA SER A 60 48.35 -11.99 28.90
C SER A 60 47.78 -11.77 27.49
N GLU A 61 47.30 -12.86 26.89
CA GLU A 61 46.39 -12.81 25.75
C GLU A 61 45.17 -11.98 26.15
N THR A 62 45.11 -10.75 25.65
CA THR A 62 43.84 -10.02 25.60
C THR A 62 43.11 -10.55 24.38
N THR A 63 42.27 -11.56 24.58
CA THR A 63 41.29 -11.99 23.59
C THR A 63 40.52 -10.76 23.11
N PRO A 64 40.54 -10.40 21.81
CA PRO A 64 39.59 -9.43 21.30
C PRO A 64 38.20 -10.06 21.43
N ALA A 65 37.34 -9.46 22.24
CA ALA A 65 35.93 -9.82 22.30
C ALA A 65 35.37 -9.85 20.86
N PRO A 66 34.64 -10.91 20.45
CA PRO A 66 34.09 -10.98 19.11
C PRO A 66 33.04 -9.88 18.92
N ALA A 67 33.09 -9.23 17.76
CA ALA A 67 32.13 -8.23 17.30
C ALA A 67 30.72 -8.83 17.16
N ALA A 68 30.00 -8.96 18.28
CA ALA A 68 28.65 -9.52 18.33
C ALA A 68 27.56 -8.61 17.71
N GLY A 69 27.91 -7.40 17.27
CA GLY A 69 26.95 -6.43 16.68
C GLY A 69 26.88 -6.41 15.15
N ALA A 70 27.90 -6.88 14.43
CA ALA A 70 27.96 -6.81 12.97
C ALA A 70 26.95 -7.74 12.23
N PRO A 71 26.70 -8.98 12.69
CA PRO A 71 25.77 -9.88 11.99
C PRO A 71 24.30 -9.41 12.06
N LEU A 72 23.91 -8.78 13.17
CA LEU A 72 22.55 -8.27 13.37
C LEU A 72 22.27 -7.03 12.52
N ALA A 73 23.26 -6.14 12.37
CA ALA A 73 23.16 -4.96 11.51
C ALA A 73 23.05 -5.34 10.02
N ALA A 74 23.89 -6.27 9.55
CA ALA A 74 23.84 -6.73 8.16
C ALA A 74 22.50 -7.44 7.81
N ALA A 75 21.99 -8.28 8.71
CA ALA A 75 20.69 -8.93 8.52
C ALA A 75 19.52 -7.92 8.46
N TYR A 76 19.59 -6.84 9.24
CA TYR A 76 18.61 -5.76 9.21
C TYR A 76 18.68 -4.96 7.89
N GLU A 77 19.88 -4.64 7.41
CA GLU A 77 20.08 -3.96 6.12
C GLU A 77 19.52 -4.78 4.95
N ASP A 78 19.79 -6.09 4.91
CA ASP A 78 19.30 -6.98 3.85
C ASP A 78 17.77 -7.10 3.87
N ALA A 79 17.17 -7.15 5.06
CA ALA A 79 15.71 -7.15 5.21
C ALA A 79 15.10 -5.84 4.68
N MET A 80 15.73 -4.69 4.98
CA MET A 80 15.26 -3.38 4.54
C MET A 80 15.35 -3.21 3.02
N LEU A 81 16.44 -3.66 2.40
CA LEU A 81 16.56 -3.68 0.94
C LEU A 81 15.45 -4.47 0.26
N LYS A 82 15.13 -5.66 0.78
CA LYS A 82 14.06 -6.49 0.22
C LYS A 82 12.71 -5.79 0.28
N TRP A 83 12.47 -4.98 1.31
CA TRP A 83 11.23 -4.20 1.42
C TRP A 83 11.20 -3.04 0.45
N ILE A 84 12.34 -2.37 0.23
CA ILE A 84 12.45 -1.30 -0.76
C ILE A 84 12.21 -1.84 -2.17
N ASP A 85 12.83 -2.97 -2.54
CA ASP A 85 12.60 -3.63 -3.84
C ASP A 85 11.12 -3.97 -4.04
N LYS A 86 10.46 -4.52 -3.02
CA LYS A 86 9.01 -4.78 -3.06
C LYS A 86 8.18 -3.51 -3.28
N ALA A 87 8.49 -2.43 -2.57
CA ALA A 87 7.79 -1.16 -2.75
C ALA A 87 8.01 -0.59 -4.16
N GLN A 88 9.21 -0.73 -4.73
CA GLN A 88 9.51 -0.34 -6.11
C GLN A 88 8.73 -1.18 -7.13
N ARG A 89 8.66 -2.50 -6.94
CA ARG A 89 7.86 -3.39 -7.79
C ARG A 89 6.37 -3.02 -7.72
N LEU A 90 5.85 -2.74 -6.54
CA LEU A 90 4.47 -2.30 -6.36
C LEU A 90 4.19 -0.97 -7.10
N ALA A 91 5.10 -0.01 -7.00
CA ALA A 91 4.99 1.26 -7.73
C ALA A 91 5.02 1.05 -9.25
N GLY A 92 5.98 0.25 -9.75
CA GLY A 92 6.07 -0.06 -11.18
C GLY A 92 4.86 -0.84 -11.72
N PHE A 93 4.20 -1.62 -10.87
CA PHE A 93 2.94 -2.28 -11.19
C PHE A 93 1.78 -1.27 -11.27
N LEU A 94 1.70 -0.30 -10.35
CA LEU A 94 0.71 0.78 -10.43
C LEU A 94 0.88 1.63 -11.70
N ASP A 95 2.12 1.86 -12.13
CA ASP A 95 2.40 2.60 -13.36
C ASP A 95 1.91 1.87 -14.63
N GLN A 96 1.89 0.53 -14.59
CA GLN A 96 1.33 -0.32 -15.66
C GLN A 96 -0.20 -0.43 -15.60
N HIS A 97 -0.80 -0.09 -14.46
CA HIS A 97 -2.23 -0.18 -14.17
C HIS A 97 -2.81 1.17 -13.72
N PRO A 98 -2.81 2.19 -14.59
CA PRO A 98 -3.25 3.55 -14.24
C PRO A 98 -4.72 3.60 -13.82
N GLU A 99 -5.54 2.63 -14.25
CA GLU A 99 -6.93 2.46 -13.80
C GLU A 99 -7.04 2.25 -12.30
N TRP A 100 -6.00 1.77 -11.62
CA TRP A 100 -5.97 1.56 -10.17
C TRP A 100 -5.45 2.77 -9.38
N ARG A 101 -4.99 3.81 -10.05
CA ARG A 101 -4.48 5.03 -9.42
C ARG A 101 -5.63 5.90 -8.91
N VAL A 102 -5.41 6.50 -7.74
CA VAL A 102 -6.28 7.55 -7.18
C VAL A 102 -5.43 8.77 -6.78
N PRO A 103 -5.95 10.01 -6.90
CA PRO A 103 -5.19 11.22 -6.60
C PRO A 103 -4.75 11.29 -5.13
N GLN A 104 -5.49 10.66 -4.23
CA GLN A 104 -5.16 10.59 -2.80
C GLN A 104 -3.81 9.92 -2.56
N LEU A 105 -3.29 9.08 -3.47
CA LEU A 105 -1.98 8.43 -3.29
C LEU A 105 -0.82 9.43 -3.19
N ASP A 106 -1.00 10.65 -3.69
CA ASP A 106 0.04 11.67 -3.69
C ASP A 106 0.36 12.18 -2.27
N VAL A 107 -0.49 11.90 -1.26
CA VAL A 107 -0.24 12.23 0.16
C VAL A 107 0.60 11.20 0.90
N LEU A 108 0.90 10.07 0.26
CA LEU A 108 1.60 8.95 0.89
C LEU A 108 3.10 9.21 0.98
N THR A 109 3.70 8.79 2.08
CA THR A 109 5.14 8.86 2.33
C THR A 109 5.82 7.54 1.96
N ALA A 110 7.14 7.54 1.80
CA ALA A 110 7.90 6.31 1.52
C ALA A 110 7.65 5.21 2.58
N GLU A 111 7.46 5.60 3.84
CA GLU A 111 7.11 4.71 4.94
C GLU A 111 5.75 4.02 4.72
N ASP A 112 4.77 4.72 4.15
CA ASP A 112 3.47 4.13 3.79
C ASP A 112 3.63 3.05 2.71
N TRP A 113 4.49 3.30 1.71
CA TRP A 113 4.81 2.34 0.65
C TRP A 113 5.51 1.10 1.20
N LEU A 114 6.46 1.26 2.13
CA LEU A 114 7.14 0.14 2.79
C LEU A 114 6.19 -0.66 3.68
N GLU A 115 5.30 0.02 4.40
CA GLU A 115 4.32 -0.65 5.26
C GLU A 115 3.32 -1.48 4.45
N ALA A 116 2.87 -0.97 3.29
CA ALA A 116 1.90 -1.67 2.45
C ALA A 116 2.41 -3.00 1.88
N VAL A 117 3.73 -3.15 1.70
CA VAL A 117 4.34 -4.40 1.21
C VAL A 117 4.81 -5.32 2.34
N LYS A 118 4.71 -4.87 3.59
CA LYS A 118 5.16 -5.64 4.75
C LYS A 118 4.30 -6.89 4.93
N GLY A 119 4.95 -8.04 4.93
CA GLY A 119 4.25 -9.34 5.07
C GLY A 119 3.51 -9.81 3.81
N ILE A 120 3.61 -9.10 2.69
CA ILE A 120 3.02 -9.51 1.40
C ILE A 120 4.11 -10.10 0.50
N ALA A 121 3.81 -11.21 -0.17
CA ALA A 121 4.78 -11.92 -1.02
C ALA A 121 5.08 -11.18 -2.34
N LEU A 122 4.08 -10.53 -2.95
CA LEU A 122 4.16 -9.90 -4.27
C LEU A 122 4.56 -10.90 -5.38
N ASP A 123 3.89 -12.06 -5.38
CA ASP A 123 4.11 -13.20 -6.30
C ASP A 123 2.92 -13.51 -7.21
N SER A 124 1.81 -12.81 -7.01
CA SER A 124 0.55 -12.93 -7.77
C SER A 124 -0.09 -11.56 -7.98
N GLU A 125 -0.84 -11.38 -9.06
CA GLU A 125 -1.58 -10.13 -9.32
C GLU A 125 -2.47 -9.76 -8.10
N ALA A 126 -3.10 -10.77 -7.47
CA ALA A 126 -3.88 -10.59 -6.24
C ALA A 126 -3.07 -9.97 -5.09
N SER A 127 -1.83 -10.41 -4.88
CA SER A 127 -0.97 -9.86 -3.83
C SER A 127 -0.57 -8.40 -4.10
N TYR A 128 -0.41 -8.01 -5.38
CA TYR A 128 -0.21 -6.60 -5.76
C TYR A 128 -1.46 -5.78 -5.53
N ARG A 129 -2.62 -6.24 -5.99
CA ARG A 129 -3.92 -5.57 -5.79
C ARG A 129 -4.24 -5.39 -4.31
N GLN A 130 -3.91 -6.37 -3.47
CA GLN A 130 -4.03 -6.26 -2.02
C GLN A 130 -3.12 -5.17 -1.43
N ALA A 131 -1.85 -5.09 -1.86
CA ALA A 131 -0.93 -4.05 -1.40
C ALA A 131 -1.38 -2.64 -1.87
N LEU A 132 -1.87 -2.52 -3.11
CA LEU A 132 -2.45 -1.27 -3.62
C LEU A 132 -3.72 -0.87 -2.85
N ALA A 133 -4.59 -1.83 -2.52
CA ALA A 133 -5.77 -1.56 -1.70
C ALA A 133 -5.40 -1.03 -0.32
N ALA A 134 -4.33 -1.55 0.30
CA ALA A 134 -3.81 -1.03 1.57
C ALA A 134 -3.31 0.43 1.41
N LEU A 135 -2.57 0.73 0.34
CA LEU A 135 -2.14 2.11 0.05
C LEU A 135 -3.32 3.06 -0.17
N ARG A 136 -4.30 2.65 -0.98
CA ARG A 136 -5.50 3.46 -1.24
C ARG A 136 -6.29 3.71 0.04
N LEU A 137 -6.45 2.70 0.90
CA LEU A 137 -7.08 2.88 2.20
C LEU A 137 -6.33 3.90 3.05
N LYS A 138 -5.01 3.79 3.15
CA LYS A 138 -4.18 4.71 3.94
C LYS A 138 -4.22 6.13 3.40
N ALA A 139 -4.20 6.27 2.08
CA ALA A 139 -4.34 7.55 1.37
C ALA A 139 -5.68 8.21 1.68
N ARG A 140 -6.79 7.46 1.57
CA ARG A 140 -8.13 7.94 1.93
C ARG A 140 -8.21 8.36 3.38
N GLN A 141 -7.65 7.58 4.31
CA GLN A 141 -7.61 7.92 5.73
C GLN A 141 -6.87 9.24 6.01
N ARG A 142 -5.80 9.55 5.27
CA ARG A 142 -5.06 10.81 5.40
C ARG A 142 -5.86 12.02 4.92
N VAL A 143 -6.69 11.86 3.88
CA VAL A 143 -7.56 12.94 3.37
C VAL A 143 -8.95 12.97 4.01
N ALA A 144 -9.34 11.95 4.77
CA ALA A 144 -10.68 11.84 5.33
C ALA A 144 -11.09 13.04 6.22
N PRO A 145 -10.21 13.61 7.07
CA PRO A 145 -10.58 14.77 7.89
C PRO A 145 -11.00 15.98 7.04
N MET A 146 -10.27 16.29 5.96
CA MET A 146 -10.62 17.42 5.10
C MET A 146 -11.92 17.18 4.32
N VAL A 147 -12.21 15.93 3.94
CA VAL A 147 -13.48 15.58 3.29
C VAL A 147 -14.65 15.74 4.27
N ALA A 148 -14.48 15.27 5.50
CA ALA A 148 -15.48 15.41 6.56
C ALA A 148 -15.78 16.88 6.88
N ASP A 149 -14.74 17.71 6.95
CA ASP A 149 -14.88 19.15 7.18
C ASP A 149 -15.52 19.88 6.00
N ALA A 150 -15.18 19.51 4.76
CA ALA A 150 -15.81 20.05 3.56
C ALA A 150 -17.30 19.67 3.48
N LEU A 151 -17.65 18.43 3.86
CA LEU A 151 -19.03 17.98 3.94
C LEU A 151 -19.83 18.81 4.96
N LYS A 152 -19.30 19.02 6.17
CA LYS A 152 -19.95 19.88 7.19
C LYS A 152 -20.21 21.29 6.68
N GLN A 153 -19.23 21.90 6.02
CA GLN A 153 -19.37 23.26 5.49
C GLN A 153 -20.39 23.33 4.36
N ALA A 154 -20.38 22.35 3.44
CA ALA A 154 -21.36 22.25 2.38
C ALA A 154 -22.78 22.11 2.93
N MET A 155 -22.97 21.29 3.97
CA MET A 155 -24.26 21.15 4.64
C MET A 155 -24.69 22.43 5.35
N ALA A 156 -23.79 23.10 6.07
CA ALA A 156 -24.09 24.37 6.73
C ALA A 156 -24.55 25.44 5.73
N ALA A 157 -23.93 25.50 4.55
CA ALA A 157 -24.34 26.40 3.47
C ALA A 157 -25.67 26.01 2.80
N ASN A 158 -26.06 24.74 2.89
CA ASN A 158 -27.28 24.20 2.28
C ASN A 158 -28.38 23.88 3.33
N GLY A 159 -28.48 24.68 4.40
CA GLY A 159 -29.55 24.56 5.39
C GLY A 159 -29.54 23.27 6.21
N GLY A 160 -28.38 22.62 6.34
CA GLY A 160 -28.21 21.35 7.05
C GLY A 160 -28.51 20.11 6.21
N HIS A 161 -28.79 20.25 4.92
CA HIS A 161 -29.07 19.13 4.02
C HIS A 161 -27.78 18.55 3.42
N LEU A 162 -27.72 17.21 3.32
CA LEU A 162 -26.66 16.53 2.59
C LEU A 162 -26.57 17.05 1.14
N PRO A 163 -25.36 17.19 0.59
CA PRO A 163 -25.19 17.52 -0.82
C PRO A 163 -25.84 16.50 -1.75
N THR A 164 -26.46 16.99 -2.83
CA THR A 164 -26.99 16.15 -3.91
C THR A 164 -25.97 15.83 -5.00
N ASP A 165 -24.74 16.34 -4.86
CA ASP A 165 -23.61 16.10 -5.74
C ASP A 165 -22.30 16.27 -4.93
N PRO A 166 -21.36 15.31 -4.97
CA PRO A 166 -20.04 15.48 -4.38
C PRO A 166 -19.29 16.73 -4.84
N GLN A 167 -19.58 17.29 -6.02
CA GLN A 167 -18.97 18.55 -6.48
C GLN A 167 -19.26 19.74 -5.58
N ALA A 168 -20.33 19.69 -4.78
CA ALA A 168 -20.64 20.73 -3.79
C ALA A 168 -19.57 20.87 -2.69
N LEU A 169 -18.67 19.88 -2.53
CA LEU A 169 -17.57 19.95 -1.57
C LEU A 169 -16.39 20.79 -2.11
N ALA A 170 -16.29 20.98 -3.43
CA ALA A 170 -15.14 21.63 -4.06
C ALA A 170 -14.78 23.01 -3.47
N PRO A 171 -15.73 23.92 -3.14
CA PRO A 171 -15.41 25.22 -2.56
C PRO A 171 -14.73 25.13 -1.18
N TYR A 172 -14.97 24.04 -0.46
CA TYR A 172 -14.54 23.85 0.93
C TYR A 172 -13.29 22.97 1.05
N LEU A 173 -12.80 22.43 -0.07
CA LEU A 173 -11.57 21.64 -0.12
C LEU A 173 -10.34 22.56 -0.33
N PRO A 174 -9.13 22.11 0.08
CA PRO A 174 -7.88 22.78 -0.29
C PRO A 174 -7.69 22.80 -1.81
N ASP A 175 -7.05 23.84 -2.34
CA ASP A 175 -6.85 24.06 -3.79
C ASP A 175 -6.35 22.83 -4.55
N ALA A 176 -5.38 22.12 -3.97
CA ALA A 176 -4.80 20.91 -4.56
C ALA A 176 -5.82 19.77 -4.82
N TYR A 177 -6.97 19.77 -4.13
CA TYR A 177 -7.96 18.70 -4.18
C TYR A 177 -9.32 19.13 -4.75
N ARG A 178 -9.56 20.43 -4.94
CA ARG A 178 -10.87 20.95 -5.38
C ARG A 178 -11.38 20.31 -6.66
N ALA A 179 -10.49 20.12 -7.63
CA ALA A 179 -10.84 19.58 -8.95
C ALA A 179 -10.90 18.04 -8.98
N THR A 180 -10.13 17.37 -8.14
CA THR A 180 -9.87 15.92 -8.26
C THR A 180 -10.66 15.11 -7.25
N LEU A 181 -10.65 15.49 -5.98
CA LEU A 181 -11.19 14.67 -4.90
C LEU A 181 -12.71 14.44 -4.99
N PRO A 182 -13.55 15.44 -5.33
CA PRO A 182 -14.98 15.23 -5.55
C PRO A 182 -15.31 14.16 -6.60
N ALA A 183 -14.48 14.01 -7.64
CA ALA A 183 -14.69 13.01 -8.69
C ALA A 183 -14.55 11.56 -8.18
N TYR A 184 -13.82 11.35 -7.07
CA TYR A 184 -13.63 10.05 -6.43
C TYR A 184 -14.58 9.79 -5.26
N LEU A 185 -15.51 10.71 -5.02
CA LEU A 185 -16.57 10.57 -4.03
C LEU A 185 -17.89 10.25 -4.72
N GLN A 186 -18.76 9.55 -4.02
CA GLN A 186 -20.11 9.20 -4.48
C GLN A 186 -21.11 9.40 -3.35
N LEU A 187 -22.35 9.72 -3.72
CA LEU A 187 -23.44 9.76 -2.75
C LEU A 187 -23.79 8.36 -2.28
N ASN A 188 -24.16 8.27 -1.02
CA ASN A 188 -24.83 7.12 -0.45
C ASN A 188 -26.25 7.54 -0.08
N SER A 189 -27.10 7.72 -1.10
CA SER A 189 -28.46 8.27 -0.96
C SER A 189 -29.37 7.44 -0.06
N GLY A 190 -29.04 6.16 0.17
CA GLY A 190 -29.74 5.31 1.12
C GLY A 190 -29.39 5.61 2.58
N GLY A 191 -28.28 6.31 2.84
CA GLY A 191 -27.74 6.64 4.18
C GLY A 191 -27.33 5.41 5.03
N GLN A 192 -27.75 4.22 4.61
CA GLN A 192 -27.52 2.94 5.24
C GLN A 192 -26.19 2.37 4.77
N VAL A 193 -25.39 1.95 5.73
CA VAL A 193 -24.14 1.23 5.48
C VAL A 193 -24.29 -0.15 6.11
N PRO A 194 -24.29 -1.24 5.31
CA PRO A 194 -24.43 -2.59 5.83
C PRO A 194 -23.39 -2.88 6.93
N GLY A 195 -23.83 -3.42 8.06
CA GLY A 195 -22.96 -3.78 9.18
C GLY A 195 -22.56 -2.63 10.10
N LEU A 196 -22.89 -1.37 9.77
CA LEU A 196 -22.78 -0.26 10.72
C LEU A 196 -24.03 -0.21 11.60
N ARG A 197 -23.86 -0.51 12.89
CA ARG A 197 -24.87 -0.16 13.90
C ARG A 197 -24.71 1.33 14.20
N ALA A 198 -25.81 2.01 14.54
CA ALA A 198 -25.74 3.34 15.11
C ALA A 198 -24.74 3.31 16.30
N ILE A 199 -23.74 4.20 16.29
CA ILE A 199 -22.81 4.31 17.40
C ILE A 199 -23.55 5.01 18.55
N GLY A 200 -23.91 4.25 19.59
CA GLY A 200 -24.58 4.75 20.79
C GLY A 200 -26.10 4.92 20.67
N SER A 201 -26.72 5.55 21.67
CA SER A 201 -28.16 5.84 21.76
C SER A 201 -28.57 7.14 21.06
N GLY A 202 -27.70 7.70 20.22
CA GLY A 202 -27.93 8.96 19.50
C GLY A 202 -28.87 8.78 18.31
N PRO A 203 -29.27 9.90 17.65
CA PRO A 203 -30.03 9.84 16.42
C PRO A 203 -29.27 9.03 15.35
N THR A 204 -30.00 8.39 14.44
CA THR A 204 -29.43 7.63 13.32
C THR A 204 -28.50 8.55 12.50
N ARG A 205 -27.21 8.26 12.50
CA ARG A 205 -26.22 8.97 11.67
C ARG A 205 -26.43 8.58 10.22
N GLN A 206 -26.60 9.57 9.35
CA GLN A 206 -26.70 9.33 7.91
C GLN A 206 -25.31 9.41 7.30
N PHE A 207 -24.84 8.30 6.76
CA PHE A 207 -23.60 8.28 5.99
C PHE A 207 -23.94 8.61 4.54
N GLY A 208 -23.99 9.89 4.22
CA GLY A 208 -24.47 10.39 2.93
C GLY A 208 -23.44 10.36 1.80
N LEU A 209 -22.17 10.11 2.11
CA LEU A 209 -21.08 10.13 1.14
C LEU A 209 -20.14 8.95 1.35
N ALA A 210 -19.57 8.43 0.27
CA ALA A 210 -18.59 7.36 0.29
C ALA A 210 -17.49 7.57 -0.76
N ASP A 211 -16.33 6.96 -0.54
CA ASP A 211 -15.28 6.85 -1.55
C ASP A 211 -15.67 5.82 -2.62
N LYS A 212 -15.48 6.18 -3.89
CA LYS A 212 -15.60 5.26 -5.02
C LYS A 212 -14.54 4.16 -4.92
N LEU A 213 -14.97 2.92 -5.13
CA LEU A 213 -14.07 1.79 -5.21
C LEU A 213 -13.45 1.74 -6.61
N VAL A 214 -12.12 1.72 -6.65
CA VAL A 214 -11.38 1.54 -7.90
C VAL A 214 -11.08 0.06 -8.14
N ASP A 215 -11.01 -0.71 -7.06
CA ASP A 215 -10.96 -2.16 -7.10
C ASP A 215 -12.07 -2.76 -6.20
N PRO A 216 -13.21 -3.17 -6.78
CA PRO A 216 -14.35 -3.64 -6.01
C PRO A 216 -14.12 -4.99 -5.32
N VAL A 217 -12.99 -5.65 -5.56
CA VAL A 217 -12.66 -6.93 -4.94
C VAL A 217 -11.73 -6.75 -3.74
N TRP A 218 -10.71 -5.89 -3.82
CA TRP A 218 -9.74 -5.71 -2.73
C TRP A 218 -9.94 -4.44 -1.89
N ASP A 219 -10.58 -3.39 -2.41
CA ASP A 219 -10.65 -2.10 -1.71
C ASP A 219 -11.62 -2.08 -0.52
N SER A 220 -11.23 -1.38 0.54
CA SER A 220 -12.18 -0.89 1.55
C SER A 220 -12.87 0.38 1.05
N SER A 221 -14.02 0.79 1.61
CA SER A 221 -14.59 2.12 1.37
C SER A 221 -14.66 2.92 2.67
N LEU A 222 -14.51 4.24 2.59
CA LEU A 222 -14.75 5.16 3.69
C LEU A 222 -16.10 5.82 3.47
N TYR A 223 -16.87 5.93 4.54
CA TYR A 223 -18.18 6.56 4.59
C TYR A 223 -18.14 7.75 5.53
N TYR A 224 -18.78 8.84 5.12
CA TYR A 224 -18.78 10.12 5.84
C TYR A 224 -20.20 10.45 6.30
N SER A 225 -20.35 10.74 7.59
CA SER A 225 -21.62 11.17 8.18
C SER A 225 -21.82 12.69 8.13
N ASP A 226 -23.07 13.11 8.34
CA ASP A 226 -23.45 14.50 8.61
C ASP A 226 -22.73 15.13 9.83
N GLY A 227 -22.40 14.33 10.83
CA GLY A 227 -21.59 14.75 11.99
C GLY A 227 -20.07 14.83 11.71
N GLY A 228 -19.63 14.45 10.51
CA GLY A 228 -18.22 14.30 10.13
C GLY A 228 -17.51 13.10 10.72
N ASP A 229 -18.28 12.10 11.18
CA ASP A 229 -17.69 10.82 11.49
C ASP A 229 -17.27 10.12 10.20
N VAL A 230 -16.16 9.40 10.28
CA VAL A 230 -15.64 8.61 9.17
C VAL A 230 -15.63 7.16 9.62
N VAL A 231 -16.25 6.29 8.83
CA VAL A 231 -16.22 4.85 9.08
C VAL A 231 -15.67 4.11 7.87
N VAL A 232 -14.75 3.20 8.14
CA VAL A 232 -14.19 2.30 7.14
C VAL A 232 -15.04 1.03 7.12
N THR A 233 -15.50 0.61 5.95
CA THR A 233 -16.02 -0.75 5.76
C THR A 233 -15.16 -1.54 4.79
N SER A 234 -14.99 -2.82 5.13
CA SER A 234 -14.08 -3.74 4.46
C SER A 234 -14.83 -4.79 3.64
N ALA A 235 -16.05 -4.51 3.19
CA ALA A 235 -16.90 -5.51 2.54
C ALA A 235 -16.18 -6.21 1.35
N ALA A 236 -15.38 -5.48 0.56
CA ALA A 236 -14.55 -6.10 -0.49
C ALA A 236 -13.39 -6.91 0.08
N SER A 237 -12.60 -6.38 1.02
CA SER A 237 -11.46 -7.14 1.59
C SER A 237 -11.90 -8.41 2.34
N SER A 238 -13.11 -8.43 2.91
CA SER A 238 -13.71 -9.65 3.45
C SER A 238 -14.01 -10.68 2.36
N THR A 239 -14.41 -10.23 1.17
CA THR A 239 -14.73 -11.07 0.01
C THR A 239 -13.46 -11.62 -0.63
N ALA A 240 -12.47 -10.76 -0.92
CA ALA A 240 -11.15 -11.20 -1.39
C ALA A 240 -10.50 -12.19 -0.42
N LYS A 241 -10.61 -11.96 0.89
CA LYS A 241 -10.10 -12.89 1.89
C LYS A 241 -10.83 -14.24 1.83
N ARG A 242 -12.17 -14.26 1.79
CA ARG A 242 -12.94 -15.51 1.67
C ARG A 242 -12.55 -16.31 0.41
N ILE A 243 -12.34 -15.63 -0.72
CA ILE A 243 -11.93 -16.28 -1.97
C ILE A 243 -10.49 -16.81 -1.87
N SER A 244 -9.57 -16.00 -1.32
CA SER A 244 -8.17 -16.41 -1.12
C SER A 244 -8.06 -17.60 -0.16
N ASP A 245 -8.81 -17.59 0.94
CA ASP A 245 -8.88 -18.69 1.89
C ASP A 245 -9.44 -19.96 1.24
N ALA A 246 -10.49 -19.84 0.41
CA ALA A 246 -11.07 -20.97 -0.34
C ALA A 246 -10.08 -21.52 -1.37
N PHE A 247 -9.35 -20.66 -2.08
CA PHE A 247 -8.31 -21.04 -3.04
C PHE A 247 -7.16 -21.81 -2.34
N ALA A 248 -6.67 -21.28 -1.23
CA ALA A 248 -5.64 -21.93 -0.42
C ALA A 248 -6.11 -23.29 0.10
N LYS A 249 -7.34 -23.37 0.63
CA LYS A 249 -7.94 -24.60 1.12
C LYS A 249 -8.12 -25.64 0.02
N PHE A 250 -8.57 -25.25 -1.17
CA PHE A 250 -8.66 -26.14 -2.33
C PHE A 250 -7.30 -26.71 -2.70
N THR A 251 -6.29 -25.84 -2.77
CA THR A 251 -4.92 -26.23 -3.11
C THR A 251 -4.36 -27.22 -2.10
N GLN A 252 -4.59 -26.98 -0.80
CA GLN A 252 -4.17 -27.87 0.27
C GLN A 252 -4.86 -29.25 0.20
N GLN A 253 -6.14 -29.29 -0.15
CA GLN A 253 -6.94 -30.52 -0.21
C GLN A 253 -6.64 -31.37 -1.45
N ASN A 254 -6.38 -30.73 -2.60
CA ASN A 254 -6.25 -31.41 -3.89
C ASN A 254 -4.80 -31.50 -4.39
N GLY A 255 -3.84 -30.92 -3.66
CA GLY A 255 -2.43 -30.85 -4.06
C GLY A 255 -2.14 -29.97 -5.27
N THR A 256 -3.17 -29.37 -5.88
CA THR A 256 -3.09 -28.51 -7.06
C THR A 256 -4.04 -27.32 -6.90
N PRO A 257 -3.68 -26.13 -7.41
CA PRO A 257 -4.59 -24.98 -7.42
C PRO A 257 -5.87 -25.27 -8.22
N PRO A 258 -6.99 -24.62 -7.87
CA PRO A 258 -8.21 -24.72 -8.67
C PRO A 258 -7.95 -24.21 -10.09
N SER A 259 -8.48 -24.92 -11.09
CA SER A 259 -8.40 -24.60 -12.51
C SER A 259 -9.59 -23.77 -13.01
N SER A 260 -10.63 -23.61 -12.20
CA SER A 260 -11.77 -22.75 -12.52
C SER A 260 -12.43 -22.15 -11.27
N PRO A 261 -13.11 -20.99 -11.41
CA PRO A 261 -13.91 -20.41 -10.33
C PRO A 261 -14.98 -21.36 -9.78
N ALA A 262 -15.54 -22.22 -10.63
CA ALA A 262 -16.60 -23.17 -10.26
C ALA A 262 -16.16 -24.15 -9.17
N GLN A 263 -14.88 -24.51 -9.11
CA GLN A 263 -14.36 -25.41 -8.08
C GLN A 263 -14.40 -24.79 -6.68
N LEU A 264 -14.34 -23.45 -6.59
CA LEU A 264 -14.44 -22.72 -5.34
C LEU A 264 -15.88 -22.59 -4.83
N ARG A 265 -16.89 -22.86 -5.66
CA ARG A 265 -18.31 -22.83 -5.26
C ARG A 265 -18.69 -23.92 -4.25
N SER A 266 -17.83 -24.92 -4.07
CA SER A 266 -18.00 -25.93 -3.03
C SER A 266 -17.76 -25.41 -1.60
N TYR A 267 -17.17 -24.23 -1.44
CA TYR A 267 -16.91 -23.63 -0.13
C TYR A 267 -18.07 -22.72 0.29
N PRO A 268 -18.70 -22.95 1.46
CA PRO A 268 -19.84 -22.14 1.93
C PRO A 268 -19.55 -20.63 2.04
N SER A 269 -18.28 -20.25 2.21
CA SER A 269 -17.85 -18.85 2.25
C SER A 269 -17.98 -18.11 0.91
N ILE A 270 -18.26 -18.83 -0.19
CA ILE A 270 -18.31 -18.33 -1.56
C ILE A 270 -19.74 -18.22 -2.10
N ASP A 271 -20.73 -18.84 -1.45
CA ASP A 271 -22.11 -18.94 -1.96
C ASP A 271 -22.75 -17.56 -2.24
N GLN A 272 -22.39 -16.55 -1.44
CA GLN A 272 -22.91 -15.18 -1.59
C GLN A 272 -22.04 -14.26 -2.47
N VAL A 273 -20.93 -14.78 -3.01
CA VAL A 273 -20.05 -14.02 -3.91
C VAL A 273 -20.60 -14.08 -5.33
N SER A 274 -20.74 -12.93 -5.99
CA SER A 274 -21.20 -12.87 -7.37
C SER A 274 -20.20 -13.56 -8.31
N ASP A 275 -20.68 -14.13 -9.42
CA ASP A 275 -19.81 -14.81 -10.41
C ASP A 275 -18.73 -13.88 -10.96
N ALA A 276 -19.06 -12.61 -11.20
CA ALA A 276 -18.12 -11.62 -11.71
C ALA A 276 -16.97 -11.37 -10.72
N VAL A 277 -17.27 -11.19 -9.42
CA VAL A 277 -16.26 -10.98 -8.38
C VAL A 277 -15.41 -12.22 -8.18
N LEU A 278 -16.03 -13.41 -8.18
CA LEU A 278 -15.31 -14.67 -8.04
C LEU A 278 -14.36 -14.91 -9.22
N ALA A 279 -14.80 -14.61 -10.45
CA ALA A 279 -13.99 -14.76 -11.65
C ALA A 279 -12.80 -13.80 -11.67
N ASP A 280 -13.01 -12.51 -11.37
CA ASP A 280 -11.92 -11.52 -11.28
C ASP A 280 -10.90 -11.90 -10.20
N ALA A 281 -11.39 -12.27 -9.00
CA ALA A 281 -10.55 -12.72 -7.91
C ALA A 281 -9.72 -13.96 -8.27
N PHE A 282 -10.35 -14.94 -8.91
CA PHE A 282 -9.71 -16.17 -9.35
C PHE A 282 -8.59 -15.90 -10.37
N ILE A 283 -8.85 -15.00 -11.34
CA ILE A 283 -7.85 -14.61 -12.34
C ILE A 283 -6.64 -13.98 -11.65
N ALA A 284 -6.85 -13.04 -10.74
CA ALA A 284 -5.76 -12.36 -10.06
C ALA A 284 -4.95 -13.30 -9.15
N LEU A 285 -5.61 -14.28 -8.51
CA LEU A 285 -4.94 -15.30 -7.69
C LEU A 285 -4.12 -16.29 -8.53
N SER A 286 -4.53 -16.53 -9.77
CA SER A 286 -3.88 -17.51 -10.66
C SER A 286 -2.76 -16.90 -11.52
N ARG A 287 -2.80 -15.59 -11.76
CA ARG A 287 -1.78 -14.88 -12.56
C ARG A 287 -0.56 -14.54 -11.72
N ARG A 288 0.61 -14.90 -12.25
CA ARG A 288 1.89 -14.36 -11.79
C ARG A 288 2.17 -13.05 -12.52
N PRO A 289 2.69 -12.03 -11.82
CA PRO A 289 3.07 -10.74 -12.40
C PRO A 289 4.26 -10.89 -13.35
#